data_AF-A0A6A5YZS6-F1
#
_entry.id   AF-A0A6A5YZS6-F1
#
_cell.length_a   1.000
_cell.length_b   1.000
_cell.length_c   1.000
_cell.angle_alpha   90.00
_cell.angle_beta   90.00
_cell.angle_gamma   90.00
#
_symmetry.space_group_name_H-M   'P 1'
#
loop_
_entity.id
_entity.type
_entity.pdbx_description
1 polymer ?
#
loop_
_entity_poly.entity_id
_entity_poly.type
_entity_poly.pdbx_seq_one_letter_code
_entity_poly.pdbx_strand_id
1 'polypeptide(L)'
;MSSPNHFQIFAYCLSDVYNTPVITIIAGRDDSTGEFSMHRGLLCFHSEYFRNMLNGGFKERGSTSLIIQEVDVETFQLFFDWAYTGELGAKGSLASGMLAWDDLLKAYLFADYHIAETFNNLVVDSFFLKWENNWGLPTLHVKTLYDSTTEDDPLRKLFVDLCVETWPINNLEKTRAPYPAHFLLELLMGLKERDCAPAHFLVGPCLDERTMTMRARFCERYHKH
;
A
#
# COMPACT_ATOMS: atom_id res chain seq x y z
N MET A 1 2.96 22.36 -32.12
CA MET A 1 4.11 21.50 -31.79
C MET A 1 3.64 20.57 -30.70
N SER A 2 3.17 19.39 -31.11
CA SER A 2 2.53 18.41 -30.25
C SER A 2 3.61 17.55 -29.60
N SER A 3 3.60 17.48 -28.27
CA SER A 3 4.53 16.64 -27.51
C SER A 3 4.18 15.16 -27.71
N PRO A 4 5.16 14.23 -27.83
CA PRO A 4 4.88 12.83 -28.08
C PRO A 4 4.41 12.12 -26.81
N ASN A 5 3.33 11.36 -26.92
CA ASN A 5 2.82 10.44 -25.92
C ASN A 5 3.90 9.47 -25.44
N HIS A 6 4.17 9.45 -24.13
CA HIS A 6 5.12 8.55 -23.48
C HIS A 6 4.47 7.22 -23.04
N PHE A 7 3.45 6.74 -23.76
CA PHE A 7 2.82 5.43 -23.54
C PHE A 7 3.21 4.47 -24.66
N GLN A 8 4.45 4.00 -24.63
CA GLN A 8 4.89 2.86 -25.43
C GLN A 8 5.40 1.75 -24.49
N ILE A 9 4.52 1.28 -23.60
CA ILE A 9 4.67 0.00 -22.91
C ILE A 9 3.73 -0.96 -23.62
N PHE A 10 4.23 -2.12 -24.03
CA PHE A 10 3.50 -3.16 -24.74
C PHE A 10 2.06 -3.30 -24.23
N ALA A 11 1.09 -3.05 -25.12
CA ALA A 11 -0.32 -3.29 -24.87
C ALA A 11 -0.56 -4.79 -24.72
N TYR A 12 -0.29 -5.34 -23.53
CA TYR A 12 -0.92 -6.60 -23.13
C TYR A 12 -2.40 -6.27 -22.92
N CYS A 13 -3.26 -6.78 -23.80
CA CYS A 13 -4.69 -6.71 -23.52
C CYS A 13 -4.95 -7.58 -22.28
N LEU A 14 -5.86 -7.17 -21.40
CA LEU A 14 -6.27 -8.00 -20.26
C LEU A 14 -6.70 -9.41 -20.71
N SER A 15 -7.25 -9.55 -21.92
CA SER A 15 -7.55 -10.87 -22.49
C SER A 15 -6.33 -11.79 -22.60
N ASP A 16 -5.16 -11.22 -22.88
CA ASP A 16 -3.93 -11.98 -23.13
C ASP A 16 -3.35 -12.53 -21.82
N VAL A 17 -3.54 -11.83 -20.69
CA VAL A 17 -3.08 -12.31 -19.38
C VAL A 17 -3.90 -13.49 -18.87
N TYR A 18 -5.19 -13.56 -19.20
CA TYR A 18 -6.06 -14.71 -18.88
C TYR A 18 -5.83 -15.91 -19.81
N ASN A 19 -5.27 -15.70 -21.00
CA ASN A 19 -4.88 -16.77 -21.93
C ASN A 19 -3.49 -17.35 -21.65
N THR A 20 -3.09 -17.38 -20.37
CA THR A 20 -1.81 -17.95 -19.93
C THR A 20 -2.03 -19.18 -19.05
N PRO A 21 -1.03 -20.09 -18.96
CA PRO A 21 -1.10 -21.23 -18.06
C PRO A 21 -1.40 -20.79 -16.63
N VAL A 22 -2.27 -21.55 -15.97
CA VAL A 22 -2.48 -21.43 -14.54
C VAL A 22 -1.30 -22.11 -13.84
N ILE A 23 -0.72 -21.42 -12.87
CA ILE A 23 0.33 -21.93 -11.99
C ILE A 23 -0.18 -22.00 -10.56
N THR A 24 0.39 -22.91 -9.79
CA THR A 24 0.11 -23.06 -8.36
C THR A 24 1.04 -22.17 -7.54
N ILE A 25 0.49 -21.22 -6.79
CA ILE A 25 1.24 -20.43 -5.81
C ILE A 25 0.99 -21.03 -4.43
N ILE A 26 2.06 -21.34 -3.70
CA ILE A 26 2.02 -21.73 -2.31
C ILE A 26 2.54 -20.53 -1.51
N ALA A 27 1.64 -19.82 -0.84
CA ALA A 27 1.97 -18.62 -0.07
C ALA A 27 1.81 -18.91 1.42
N GLY A 28 2.72 -18.42 2.26
CA GLY A 28 2.63 -18.61 3.71
C GLY A 28 3.98 -18.83 4.37
N ARG A 29 4.00 -18.67 5.70
CA ARG A 29 5.16 -18.90 6.56
C ARG A 29 5.07 -20.24 7.27
N ASP A 30 6.18 -20.96 7.30
CA ASP A 30 6.34 -22.23 8.02
C ASP A 30 5.20 -23.22 7.71
N ASP A 31 4.48 -23.68 8.73
CA ASP A 31 3.39 -24.64 8.62
C ASP A 31 2.03 -24.01 8.21
N SER A 32 1.97 -22.68 8.06
CA SER A 32 0.75 -21.95 7.70
C SER A 32 0.79 -21.49 6.25
N THR A 33 0.57 -22.42 5.32
CA THR A 33 0.54 -22.16 3.87
C THR A 33 -0.83 -22.31 3.25
N GLY A 34 -1.16 -21.46 2.28
CA GLY A 34 -2.31 -21.57 1.39
C GLY A 34 -1.88 -21.82 -0.05
N GLU A 35 -2.69 -22.60 -0.77
CA GLU A 35 -2.48 -22.89 -2.20
C GLU A 35 -3.45 -22.06 -3.06
N PHE A 36 -2.92 -21.40 -4.08
CA PHE A 36 -3.65 -20.52 -4.97
C PHE A 36 -3.40 -20.92 -6.42
N SER A 37 -4.45 -20.99 -7.23
CA SER A 37 -4.33 -21.24 -8.68
C SER A 37 -4.53 -19.92 -9.43
N MET A 38 -3.45 -19.38 -10.01
CA MET A 38 -3.47 -18.07 -10.67
C MET A 38 -2.92 -18.14 -12.09
N HIS A 39 -3.48 -17.35 -13.00
CA HIS A 39 -2.90 -17.18 -14.34
C HIS A 39 -1.51 -16.54 -14.24
N ARG A 40 -0.51 -17.21 -14.80
CA ARG A 40 0.88 -16.75 -14.78
C ARG A 40 1.03 -15.34 -15.39
N GLY A 41 0.29 -15.07 -16.45
CA GLY A 41 0.25 -13.76 -17.11
C GLY A 41 -0.25 -12.66 -16.20
N LEU A 42 -1.25 -12.94 -15.36
CA LEU A 42 -1.82 -11.98 -14.43
C LEU A 42 -0.80 -11.59 -13.34
N LEU A 43 -0.12 -12.59 -12.77
CA LEU A 43 0.95 -12.39 -11.80
C LEU A 43 2.09 -11.55 -12.39
N CYS A 44 2.55 -11.88 -13.60
CA CYS A 44 3.62 -11.14 -14.28
C CYS A 44 3.18 -9.75 -14.76
N PHE A 45 1.89 -9.55 -15.03
CA PHE A 45 1.37 -8.25 -15.45
C PHE A 45 1.40 -7.27 -14.29
N HIS A 46 0.95 -7.70 -13.11
CA HIS A 46 0.85 -6.86 -11.93
C HIS A 46 2.11 -6.74 -11.08
N SER A 47 3.15 -7.56 -11.35
CA SER A 47 4.39 -7.53 -10.59
C SER A 47 5.60 -7.71 -11.51
N GLU A 48 6.48 -6.71 -11.51
CA GLU A 48 7.74 -6.83 -12.24
C GLU A 48 8.65 -7.89 -11.63
N TYR A 49 8.66 -8.03 -10.30
CA TYR A 49 9.40 -9.07 -9.60
C TYR A 49 9.06 -10.47 -10.15
N PHE A 50 7.77 -10.82 -10.17
CA PHE A 50 7.33 -12.11 -10.68
C PHE A 50 7.53 -12.24 -12.19
N ARG A 51 7.39 -11.14 -12.95
CA ARG A 51 7.71 -11.12 -14.38
C ARG A 51 9.17 -11.48 -14.63
N ASN A 52 10.10 -10.89 -13.90
CA ASN A 52 11.53 -11.12 -14.05
C ASN A 52 11.92 -12.53 -13.58
N MET A 53 11.35 -13.00 -12.49
CA MET A 53 11.59 -14.35 -11.98
C MET A 53 11.05 -15.43 -12.93
N LEU A 54 9.81 -15.28 -13.42
CA LEU A 54 9.16 -16.30 -14.23
C LEU A 54 9.49 -16.19 -15.72
N ASN A 55 9.70 -15.01 -16.29
CA ASN A 55 10.05 -14.86 -17.72
C ASN A 55 11.55 -14.72 -17.98
N GLY A 56 12.35 -14.47 -16.94
CA GLY A 56 13.78 -14.29 -17.03
C GLY A 56 14.56 -15.60 -17.20
N GLY A 57 15.88 -15.53 -17.02
CA GLY A 57 16.79 -16.66 -17.16
C GLY A 57 16.91 -17.57 -15.93
N PHE A 58 16.09 -17.35 -14.90
CA PHE A 58 16.15 -18.11 -13.66
C PHE A 58 15.51 -19.50 -13.81
N LYS A 59 15.70 -20.38 -12.80
CA LYS A 59 15.24 -21.78 -12.83
C LYS A 59 13.73 -21.89 -12.98
N GLU A 60 13.02 -20.84 -12.59
CA GLU A 60 11.57 -20.75 -12.50
C GLU A 60 10.89 -20.50 -13.85
N ARG A 61 11.67 -20.33 -14.94
CA ARG A 61 11.15 -19.95 -16.25
C ARG A 61 10.07 -20.89 -16.81
N GLY A 62 10.17 -22.17 -16.46
CA GLY A 62 9.21 -23.22 -16.83
C GLY A 62 8.42 -23.79 -15.66
N SER A 63 8.49 -23.17 -14.48
CA SER A 63 7.83 -23.70 -13.29
C SER A 63 6.32 -23.61 -13.39
N THR A 64 5.65 -24.71 -13.03
CA THR A 64 4.19 -24.78 -12.88
C THR A 64 3.73 -24.45 -11.46
N SER A 65 4.68 -24.27 -10.53
CA SER A 65 4.43 -23.85 -9.16
C SER A 65 5.46 -22.85 -8.65
N LEU A 66 5.05 -22.01 -7.70
CA LEU A 66 5.88 -21.02 -7.02
C LEU A 66 5.61 -21.08 -5.52
N ILE A 67 6.66 -20.95 -4.71
CA ILE A 67 6.54 -20.85 -3.25
C ILE A 67 6.94 -19.43 -2.83
N ILE A 68 6.09 -18.76 -2.04
CA ILE A 68 6.30 -17.42 -1.49
C ILE A 68 6.28 -17.54 0.04
N GLN A 69 7.47 -17.62 0.64
CA GLN A 69 7.63 -17.96 2.06
C GLN A 69 7.52 -16.75 3.01
N GLU A 70 7.72 -15.54 2.53
CA GLU A 70 7.76 -14.32 3.37
C GLU A 70 6.46 -13.50 3.30
N VAL A 71 5.32 -14.18 3.15
CA VAL A 71 4.01 -13.52 3.10
C VAL A 71 2.99 -14.29 3.93
N ASP A 72 2.11 -13.58 4.62
CA ASP A 72 0.95 -14.18 5.28
C ASP A 72 -0.07 -14.61 4.22
N VAL A 73 -0.76 -15.72 4.46
CA VAL A 73 -1.75 -16.28 3.51
C VAL A 73 -2.81 -15.24 3.17
N GLU A 74 -3.27 -14.48 4.16
CA GLU A 74 -4.28 -13.43 4.03
C GLU A 74 -3.77 -12.27 3.19
N THR A 75 -2.48 -11.90 3.32
CA THR A 75 -1.88 -10.83 2.52
C THR A 75 -1.78 -11.24 1.06
N PHE A 76 -1.40 -12.49 0.78
CA PHE A 76 -1.39 -13.00 -0.59
C PHE A 76 -2.81 -13.16 -1.14
N GLN A 77 -3.78 -13.57 -0.33
CA GLN A 77 -5.20 -13.62 -0.72
C GLN A 77 -5.71 -12.24 -1.15
N LEU A 78 -5.35 -11.16 -0.44
CA LEU A 78 -5.71 -9.79 -0.82
C LEU A 78 -5.15 -9.41 -2.19
N PHE A 79 -3.88 -9.70 -2.45
CA PHE A 79 -3.28 -9.49 -3.76
C PHE A 79 -3.95 -10.34 -4.84
N PHE A 80 -4.23 -11.61 -4.53
CA PHE A 80 -4.89 -12.54 -5.45
C PHE A 80 -6.28 -12.02 -5.84
N ASP A 81 -7.11 -11.67 -4.87
CA ASP A 81 -8.47 -11.17 -5.13
C ASP A 81 -8.42 -9.89 -5.96
N TRP A 82 -7.58 -8.93 -5.55
CA TRP A 82 -7.39 -7.69 -6.28
C TRP A 82 -6.91 -7.91 -7.71
N ALA A 83 -5.96 -8.81 -7.94
CA ALA A 83 -5.45 -9.06 -9.29
C ALA A 83 -6.55 -9.53 -10.25
N TYR A 84 -7.58 -10.22 -9.73
CA TYR A 84 -8.72 -10.66 -10.52
C TYR A 84 -9.87 -9.65 -10.61
N THR A 85 -10.09 -8.84 -9.58
CA THR A 85 -11.29 -7.96 -9.48
C THR A 85 -10.99 -6.48 -9.64
N GLY A 86 -9.74 -6.06 -9.40
CA GLY A 86 -9.35 -4.67 -9.24
C GLY A 86 -9.73 -4.06 -7.88
N GLU A 87 -10.32 -4.84 -6.97
CA GLU A 87 -10.86 -4.36 -5.69
C GLU A 87 -10.13 -4.98 -4.49
N LEU A 88 -9.88 -4.17 -3.45
CA LEU A 88 -9.37 -4.65 -2.17
C LEU A 88 -10.53 -5.14 -1.28
N GLY A 89 -10.60 -6.44 -1.05
CA GLY A 89 -11.54 -7.07 -0.10
C GLY A 89 -12.48 -8.09 -0.74
N ALA A 90 -13.04 -8.96 0.10
CA ALA A 90 -13.95 -10.02 -0.36
C ALA A 90 -15.25 -9.44 -0.92
N LYS A 91 -15.72 -10.00 -2.04
CA LYS A 91 -17.04 -9.70 -2.63
C LYS A 91 -18.13 -9.80 -1.56
N GLY A 92 -18.78 -8.67 -1.23
CA GLY A 92 -20.00 -8.66 -0.41
C GLY A 92 -20.02 -7.71 0.80
N SER A 93 -18.95 -6.98 1.12
CA SER A 93 -19.00 -6.03 2.24
C SER A 93 -19.38 -4.61 1.79
N LEU A 94 -20.66 -4.41 1.48
CA LEU A 94 -21.23 -3.10 1.15
C LEU A 94 -21.65 -2.27 2.40
N ALA A 95 -21.38 -2.76 3.61
CA ALA A 95 -21.65 -1.99 4.82
C ALA A 95 -20.70 -2.44 5.94
N SER A 96 -19.71 -1.59 6.26
CA SER A 96 -18.74 -1.67 7.38
C SER A 96 -17.33 -2.26 7.10
N GLY A 97 -16.97 -2.62 5.86
CA GLY A 97 -15.75 -3.39 5.52
C GLY A 97 -14.52 -2.61 5.04
N MET A 98 -13.75 -2.01 5.94
CA MET A 98 -12.38 -1.54 5.66
C MET A 98 -11.37 -2.49 6.31
N LEU A 99 -10.34 -2.90 5.57
CA LEU A 99 -9.22 -3.72 6.05
C LEU A 99 -8.62 -3.17 7.36
N ALA A 100 -8.08 -4.03 8.22
CA ALA A 100 -7.38 -3.56 9.41
C ALA A 100 -6.11 -2.78 9.01
N TRP A 101 -5.62 -1.93 9.92
CA TRP A 101 -4.39 -1.19 9.66
C TRP A 101 -3.18 -2.10 9.44
N ASP A 102 -3.12 -3.22 10.17
CA ASP A 102 -2.08 -4.23 10.02
C ASP A 102 -2.15 -4.89 8.63
N ASP A 103 -3.34 -5.25 8.16
CA ASP A 103 -3.56 -5.84 6.83
C ASP A 103 -3.11 -4.88 5.72
N LEU A 104 -3.45 -3.59 5.83
CA LEU A 104 -3.01 -2.57 4.86
C LEU A 104 -1.49 -2.39 4.88
N LEU A 105 -0.86 -2.38 6.06
CA LEU A 105 0.59 -2.26 6.16
C LEU A 105 1.30 -3.48 5.56
N LYS A 106 0.82 -4.69 5.86
CA LYS A 106 1.35 -5.94 5.28
C LYS A 106 1.17 -5.99 3.77
N ALA A 107 -0.01 -5.61 3.26
CA ALA A 107 -0.27 -5.52 1.83
C ALA A 107 0.64 -4.50 1.14
N TYR A 108 0.88 -3.34 1.77
CA TYR A 108 1.80 -2.34 1.26
C TYR A 108 3.23 -2.89 1.13
N LEU A 109 3.75 -3.51 2.20
CA LEU A 109 5.10 -4.08 2.22
C LEU A 109 5.25 -5.24 1.22
N PHE A 110 4.22 -6.08 1.10
CA PHE A 110 4.19 -7.13 0.07
C PHE A 110 4.28 -6.51 -1.33
N ALA A 111 3.48 -5.49 -1.60
CA ALA A 111 3.44 -4.84 -2.91
C ALA A 111 4.76 -4.14 -3.25
N ASP A 112 5.39 -3.52 -2.26
CA ASP A 112 6.69 -2.86 -2.41
C ASP A 112 7.80 -3.88 -2.74
N TYR A 113 7.91 -4.93 -1.93
CA TYR A 113 8.91 -5.99 -2.12
C TYR A 113 8.76 -6.68 -3.49
N HIS A 114 7.52 -6.97 -3.90
CA HIS A 114 7.23 -7.66 -5.15
C HIS A 114 7.06 -6.71 -6.35
N ILE A 115 7.41 -5.42 -6.22
CA ILE A 115 7.35 -4.45 -7.31
C ILE A 115 5.97 -4.49 -8.01
N ALA A 116 4.91 -4.44 -7.20
CA ALA A 116 3.51 -4.45 -7.64
C ALA A 116 2.88 -3.06 -7.45
N GLU A 117 3.35 -2.09 -8.24
CA GLU A 117 3.09 -0.66 -8.05
C GLU A 117 1.61 -0.29 -8.06
N THR A 118 0.82 -0.84 -8.99
CA THR A 118 -0.62 -0.55 -9.04
C THR A 118 -1.36 -1.06 -7.80
N PHE A 119 -0.91 -2.18 -7.24
CA PHE A 119 -1.44 -2.69 -5.98
C PHE A 119 -0.99 -1.81 -4.80
N ASN A 120 0.29 -1.44 -4.78
CA ASN A 120 0.86 -0.57 -3.75
C ASN A 120 0.12 0.78 -3.68
N ASN A 121 -0.11 1.42 -4.83
CA ASN A 121 -0.85 2.68 -4.93
C ASN A 121 -2.31 2.53 -4.45
N LEU A 122 -2.98 1.43 -4.80
CA LEU A 122 -4.34 1.16 -4.32
C LEU A 122 -4.40 0.95 -2.78
N VAL A 123 -3.37 0.32 -2.20
CA VAL A 123 -3.25 0.19 -0.75
C VAL A 123 -3.05 1.56 -0.09
N VAL A 124 -2.24 2.45 -0.69
CA VAL A 124 -2.07 3.84 -0.23
C VAL A 124 -3.38 4.62 -0.29
N ASP A 125 -4.14 4.49 -1.38
CA ASP A 125 -5.48 5.08 -1.51
C ASP A 125 -6.42 4.58 -0.40
N SER A 126 -6.41 3.26 -0.16
CA SER A 126 -7.24 2.62 0.86
C SER A 126 -6.85 3.04 2.28
N PHE A 127 -5.56 3.24 2.53
CA PHE A 127 -5.06 3.78 3.80
C PHE A 127 -5.60 5.19 4.05
N PHE A 128 -5.55 6.06 3.04
CA PHE A 128 -6.06 7.42 3.13
C PHE A 128 -7.59 7.44 3.33
N LEU A 129 -8.33 6.65 2.55
CA LEU A 129 -9.79 6.51 2.70
C LEU A 129 -10.16 5.99 4.09
N LYS A 130 -9.42 5.02 4.63
CA LYS A 130 -9.66 4.51 5.99
C LYS A 130 -9.44 5.59 7.04
N TRP A 131 -8.39 6.39 6.89
CA TRP A 131 -8.13 7.52 7.79
C TRP A 131 -9.27 8.55 7.72
N GLU A 132 -9.69 8.94 6.53
CA GLU A 132 -10.73 9.95 6.32
C GLU A 132 -12.08 9.52 6.92
N ASN A 133 -12.41 8.22 6.82
CA ASN A 133 -13.66 7.70 7.37
C ASN A 133 -13.64 7.53 8.89
N ASN A 134 -12.48 7.18 9.47
CA ASN A 134 -12.37 6.87 10.90
C ASN A 134 -11.81 8.02 11.74
N TRP A 135 -11.25 9.05 11.10
CA TRP A 135 -10.52 10.14 11.76
C TRP A 135 -9.48 9.64 12.77
N GLY A 136 -8.77 8.57 12.40
CA GLY A 136 -7.85 7.85 13.26
C GLY A 136 -6.64 7.32 12.50
N LEU A 137 -5.51 7.22 13.19
CA LEU A 137 -4.24 6.77 12.63
C LEU A 137 -3.72 5.51 13.34
N PRO A 138 -2.97 4.62 12.65
CA PRO A 138 -2.41 3.41 13.23
C PRO A 138 -1.18 3.69 14.11
N THR A 139 -1.36 4.42 15.20
CA THR A 139 -0.25 4.87 16.06
C THR A 139 0.53 3.73 16.73
N LEU A 140 -0.03 2.52 16.82
CA LEU A 140 0.66 1.33 17.33
C LEU A 140 1.64 0.72 16.31
N HIS A 141 1.47 1.00 15.02
CA HIS A 141 2.27 0.41 13.93
C HIS A 141 3.41 1.33 13.49
N VAL A 142 3.61 2.49 14.13
CA VAL A 142 4.64 3.47 13.75
C VAL A 142 6.03 2.84 13.76
N LYS A 143 6.35 2.02 14.76
CA LYS A 143 7.63 1.31 14.80
C LYS A 143 7.80 0.42 13.57
N THR A 144 6.82 -0.43 13.27
CA THR A 144 6.84 -1.31 12.09
C THR A 144 6.97 -0.52 10.79
N LEU A 145 6.23 0.57 10.65
CA LEU A 145 6.31 1.46 9.48
C LEU A 145 7.74 2.00 9.31
N TYR A 146 8.35 2.52 10.37
CA TYR A 146 9.69 3.09 10.30
C TYR A 146 10.80 2.05 10.11
N ASP A 147 10.63 0.86 10.68
CA ASP A 147 11.58 -0.25 10.51
C ASP A 147 11.54 -0.82 9.08
N SER A 148 10.41 -0.68 8.38
CA SER A 148 10.16 -1.35 7.09
C SER A 148 10.15 -0.42 5.87
N THR A 149 10.36 0.88 6.06
CA THR A 149 10.32 1.88 4.97
C THR A 149 11.57 2.74 4.97
N THR A 150 11.78 3.55 3.93
CA THR A 150 12.82 4.59 3.90
C THR A 150 12.24 5.97 4.18
N GLU A 151 13.08 6.97 4.40
CA GLU A 151 12.63 8.36 4.62
C GLU A 151 11.84 8.91 3.42
N ASP A 152 12.14 8.42 2.22
CA ASP A 152 11.48 8.83 1.00
C ASP A 152 10.22 8.04 0.65
N ASP A 153 9.88 7.02 1.44
CA ASP A 153 8.77 6.12 1.17
C ASP A 153 7.41 6.85 1.20
N PRO A 154 6.55 6.65 0.18
CA PRO A 154 5.26 7.32 0.08
C PRO A 154 4.32 7.11 1.26
N LEU A 155 4.26 5.88 1.81
CA LEU A 155 3.37 5.60 2.95
C LEU A 155 3.87 6.27 4.23
N ARG A 156 5.20 6.33 4.44
CA ARG A 156 5.78 7.09 5.55
C ARG A 156 5.44 8.58 5.44
N LYS A 157 5.69 9.19 4.27
CA LYS A 157 5.37 10.60 4.01
C LYS A 157 3.90 10.89 4.25
N LEU A 158 3.01 10.04 3.71
CA LEU A 158 1.58 10.16 3.97
C LEU A 158 1.25 10.10 5.46
N PHE A 159 1.79 9.11 6.18
CA PHE A 159 1.53 8.94 7.61
C PHE A 159 1.96 10.16 8.43
N VAL A 160 3.15 10.71 8.18
CA VAL A 160 3.64 11.93 8.84
C VAL A 160 2.75 13.11 8.49
N ASP A 161 2.40 13.25 7.21
CA ASP A 161 1.55 14.36 6.75
C ASP A 161 0.18 14.33 7.43
N LEU A 162 -0.46 13.16 7.52
CA LEU A 162 -1.72 12.99 8.25
C LEU A 162 -1.57 13.25 9.75
N CYS A 163 -0.44 12.86 10.36
CA CYS A 163 -0.14 13.17 11.75
C CYS A 163 -0.05 14.69 11.98
N VAL A 164 0.68 15.42 11.13
CA VAL A 164 0.81 16.87 11.21
C VAL A 164 -0.54 17.56 11.01
N GLU A 165 -1.37 17.06 10.10
CA GLU A 165 -2.68 17.65 9.83
C GLU A 165 -3.71 17.39 10.93
N THR A 166 -3.73 16.22 11.55
CA THR A 166 -4.88 15.83 12.40
C THR A 166 -4.54 15.33 13.78
N TRP A 167 -3.30 14.95 14.05
CA TRP A 167 -2.99 14.23 15.27
C TRP A 167 -2.73 15.18 16.45
N PRO A 168 -3.50 15.05 17.55
CA PRO A 168 -3.25 15.84 18.73
C PRO A 168 -1.94 15.44 19.40
N ILE A 169 -1.06 16.41 19.68
CA ILE A 169 0.20 16.12 20.39
C ILE A 169 -0.03 15.48 21.76
N ASN A 170 -1.16 15.78 22.40
CA ASN A 170 -1.57 15.17 23.67
C ASN A 170 -1.73 13.63 23.55
N ASN A 171 -1.90 13.10 22.33
CA ASN A 171 -1.93 11.66 22.11
C ASN A 171 -0.54 11.02 22.27
N LEU A 172 0.56 11.73 22.01
CA LEU A 172 1.91 11.25 22.33
C LEU A 172 2.04 10.93 23.83
N GLU A 173 1.48 11.79 24.68
CA GLU A 173 1.51 11.60 26.13
C GLU A 173 0.57 10.47 26.58
N LYS A 174 -0.61 10.34 25.96
CA LYS A 174 -1.61 9.32 26.31
C LYS A 174 -1.18 7.90 25.93
N THR A 175 -0.57 7.72 24.77
CA THR A 175 -0.18 6.38 24.30
C THR A 175 1.08 5.89 25.01
N ARG A 176 1.99 6.81 25.41
CA ARG A 176 3.32 6.49 25.96
C ARG A 176 4.07 5.40 25.17
N ALA A 177 3.75 5.28 23.88
CA ALA A 177 4.34 4.26 23.03
C ALA A 177 5.82 4.61 22.79
N PRO A 178 6.70 3.61 22.62
CA PRO A 178 8.09 3.84 22.28
C PRO A 178 8.21 4.25 20.80
N TYR A 179 7.86 5.50 20.51
CA TYR A 179 7.94 6.05 19.16
C TYR A 179 9.40 6.17 18.70
N PRO A 180 9.70 5.84 17.43
CA PRO A 180 11.02 6.08 16.86
C PRO A 180 11.42 7.56 16.96
N ALA A 181 12.67 7.85 17.29
CA ALA A 181 13.16 9.23 17.39
C ALA A 181 13.03 9.99 16.06
N HIS A 182 13.25 9.30 14.93
CA HIS A 182 13.10 9.86 13.58
C HIS A 182 11.65 10.31 13.32
N PHE A 183 10.66 9.50 13.72
CA PHE A 183 9.26 9.88 13.61
C PHE A 183 8.94 11.17 14.37
N LEU A 184 9.41 11.28 15.62
CA LEU A 184 9.17 12.48 16.43
C LEU A 184 9.84 13.71 15.81
N LEU A 185 11.03 13.55 15.25
CA LEU A 185 11.75 14.62 14.56
C LEU A 185 10.99 15.09 13.31
N GLU A 186 10.59 14.16 12.44
CA GLU A 186 9.84 14.46 11.21
C GLU A 186 8.50 15.12 11.51
N LEU A 187 7.79 14.67 12.55
CA LEU A 187 6.56 15.30 13.02
C LEU A 187 6.79 16.74 13.50
N LEU A 188 7.82 16.99 14.31
CA LEU A 188 8.16 18.33 14.80
C LEU A 188 8.57 19.27 13.66
N MET A 189 9.35 18.77 12.69
CA MET A 189 9.73 19.55 11.51
C MET A 189 8.52 19.88 10.66
N GLY A 190 7.64 18.91 10.39
CA GLY A 190 6.41 19.12 9.61
C GLY A 190 5.45 20.13 10.26
N LEU A 191 5.30 20.08 11.59
CA LEU A 191 4.52 21.07 12.35
C LEU A 191 5.10 22.49 12.21
N LYS A 192 6.43 22.61 12.32
CA LYS A 192 7.13 23.90 12.17
C LYS A 192 7.01 24.46 10.76
N GLU A 193 7.16 23.63 9.74
CA GLU A 193 7.11 24.04 8.33
C GLU A 193 5.72 24.54 7.93
N ARG A 194 4.66 23.94 8.47
CA ARG A 194 3.26 24.31 8.16
C ARG A 194 2.71 25.43 9.05
N ASP A 195 3.54 25.97 9.95
CA ASP A 195 3.16 26.96 10.96
C ASP A 195 1.86 26.56 11.69
N CYS A 196 1.72 25.27 12.00
CA CYS A 196 0.52 24.74 12.62
C CYS A 196 0.79 24.28 14.06
N ALA A 197 -0.10 24.65 14.97
CA ALA A 197 -0.11 24.05 16.29
C ALA A 197 -0.56 22.59 16.17
N PRO A 198 0.04 21.66 16.93
CA PRO A 198 -0.46 20.30 16.98
C PRO A 198 -1.93 20.28 17.43
N ALA A 199 -2.74 19.35 16.90
CA ALA A 199 -4.18 19.26 17.20
C ALA A 199 -5.07 20.42 16.72
N HIS A 200 -4.55 21.43 16.00
CA HIS A 200 -5.33 22.64 15.70
C HIS A 200 -6.61 22.36 14.87
N PHE A 201 -6.64 21.27 14.11
CA PHE A 201 -7.64 21.04 13.07
C PHE A 201 -8.75 20.03 13.42
N LEU A 202 -8.94 19.70 14.70
CA LEU A 202 -10.03 18.82 15.13
C LEU A 202 -11.44 19.44 15.02
N VAL A 203 -11.59 20.67 14.49
CA VAL A 203 -12.89 21.35 14.45
C VAL A 203 -13.08 22.20 13.18
N GLY A 204 -14.02 21.79 12.33
CA GLY A 204 -14.71 22.68 11.39
C GLY A 204 -14.23 22.67 9.92
N PRO A 205 -14.66 23.66 9.11
CA PRO A 205 -14.48 23.72 7.64
C PRO A 205 -13.02 23.78 7.16
N CYS A 206 -12.06 24.04 8.05
CA CYS A 206 -10.63 24.02 7.72
C CYS A 206 -10.11 22.61 7.41
N LEU A 207 -10.75 21.58 7.97
CA LEU A 207 -10.37 20.19 7.77
C LEU A 207 -10.80 19.68 6.40
N ASP A 208 -11.97 20.08 5.94
CA ASP A 208 -12.47 19.78 4.59
C ASP A 208 -11.60 20.44 3.52
N GLU A 209 -11.24 21.72 3.69
CA GLU A 209 -10.40 22.45 2.74
C GLU A 209 -8.98 21.86 2.62
N ARG A 210 -8.37 21.46 3.75
CA ARG A 210 -7.07 20.78 3.73
C ARG A 210 -7.14 19.35 3.21
N THR A 211 -8.18 18.60 3.54
CA THR A 211 -8.41 17.26 2.97
C THR A 211 -8.60 17.34 1.45
N MET A 212 -9.33 18.34 0.96
CA MET A 212 -9.45 18.64 -0.47
C MET A 212 -8.10 18.99 -1.10
N THR A 213 -7.28 19.77 -0.40
CA THR A 213 -5.92 20.11 -0.86
C THR A 213 -5.01 18.89 -0.93
N MET A 214 -5.06 18.01 0.07
CA MET A 214 -4.34 16.73 0.05
C MET A 214 -4.81 15.85 -1.10
N ARG A 215 -6.13 15.71 -1.31
CA ARG A 215 -6.73 14.97 -2.42
C ARG A 215 -6.26 15.49 -3.78
N ALA A 216 -6.14 16.80 -3.95
CA ALA A 216 -5.77 17.42 -5.23
C ALA A 216 -4.36 17.04 -5.71
N ARG A 217 -3.43 16.74 -4.80
CA ARG A 217 -2.04 16.33 -5.11
C ARG A 217 -1.72 14.93 -4.61
N PHE A 218 -2.74 14.13 -4.29
CA PHE A 218 -2.55 12.86 -3.60
C PHE A 218 -1.71 11.88 -4.43
N CYS A 219 -2.13 11.62 -5.67
CA CYS A 219 -1.41 10.73 -6.58
C CYS A 219 0.00 11.24 -6.88
N GLU A 220 0.17 12.55 -7.12
CA GLU A 220 1.49 13.14 -7.41
C GLU A 220 2.47 12.94 -6.24
N ARG A 221 1.98 13.03 -5.00
CA ARG A 221 2.83 13.01 -3.80
C ARG A 221 3.05 11.60 -3.23
N TYR A 222 2.04 10.73 -3.32
CA TYR A 222 2.04 9.45 -2.59
C TYR A 222 1.90 8.21 -3.47
N HIS A 223 1.73 8.35 -4.79
CA HIS A 223 1.81 7.20 -5.69
C HIS A 223 3.23 7.03 -6.23
N LYS A 224 3.61 5.79 -6.48
CA LYS A 224 4.80 5.42 -7.24
C LYS A 224 4.48 5.56 -8.74
N HIS A 225 5.40 6.18 -9.49
CA HIS A 225 5.31 6.49 -10.93
C HIS A 225 6.56 6.04 -11.67
#